data_AF-A0A7G8FXN1-F1
#
_entry.id   AF-A0A7G8FXN1-F1
#
_cell.length_a   1.000
_cell.length_b   1.000
_cell.length_c   1.000
_cell.angle_alpha   90.00
_cell.angle_beta   90.00
_cell.angle_gamma   90.00
#
_symmetry.space_group_name_H-M   'P 1'
#
loop_
_entity.id
_entity.type
_entity.pdbx_description
1 polymer ?
#
loop_
_entity_poly.entity_id
_entity_poly.type
_entity_poly.pdbx_seq_one_letter_code
_entity_poly.pdbx_strand_id
1 'polypeptide(L)'
;MTEGASLDLEALPSGPLTMALMVQLDHPPLRRLLKKGLRRGLSTAELRQCLDSDWGLALESESAISLLRALQDRRWFMSSPDSDVWKTHLGS
;
A
#
# COMPACT_ATOMS: atom_id res chain seq x y z
N MET A 1 7.80 22.16 6.14
CA MET A 1 8.21 20.75 6.20
C MET A 1 7.11 20.05 6.99
N THR A 2 6.11 19.50 6.31
CA THR A 2 5.06 18.75 7.01
C THR A 2 5.69 17.40 7.35
N GLU A 3 5.90 17.15 8.64
CA GLU A 3 6.17 15.81 9.17
C GLU A 3 5.17 14.86 8.50
N GLY A 4 5.67 14.07 7.55
CA GLY A 4 4.86 13.06 6.89
C GLY A 4 4.44 12.10 7.99
N ALA A 5 3.17 12.15 8.37
CA ALA A 5 2.62 11.32 9.43
C ALA A 5 3.09 9.88 9.21
N SER A 6 3.98 9.40 10.06
CA SER A 6 4.47 8.03 10.01
C SER A 6 3.25 7.13 10.17
N LEU A 7 2.95 6.33 9.16
CA LEU A 7 1.86 5.38 9.21
C LEU A 7 2.14 4.37 10.34
N ASP A 8 1.27 4.34 11.35
CA ASP A 8 1.30 3.29 12.35
C ASP A 8 0.71 2.01 11.76
N LEU A 9 1.59 1.04 11.45
CA LEU A 9 1.22 -0.23 10.85
C LEU A 9 0.47 -1.15 11.82
N GLU A 10 0.64 -0.95 13.13
CA GLU A 10 -0.03 -1.75 14.17
C GLU A 10 -1.48 -1.28 14.37
N ALA A 11 -1.74 0.01 14.14
CA ALA A 11 -3.09 0.58 14.16
C ALA A 11 -3.96 0.19 12.95
N LEU A 12 -3.37 -0.41 11.91
CA LEU A 12 -4.13 -0.88 10.75
C LEU A 12 -4.98 -2.11 11.11
N PRO A 13 -6.27 -2.13 10.73
CA PRO A 13 -7.14 -3.28 10.95
C PRO A 13 -6.54 -4.59 10.44
N SER A 14 -6.76 -5.67 11.17
CA SER A 14 -6.28 -7.02 10.84
C SER A 14 -7.22 -7.79 9.90
N GLY A 15 -8.39 -7.23 9.58
CA GLY A 15 -9.40 -7.85 8.72
C GLY A 15 -9.14 -7.68 7.22
N PRO A 16 -9.97 -8.33 6.37
CA PRO A 16 -9.90 -8.15 4.92
C PRO A 16 -10.13 -6.69 4.52
N LEU A 17 -9.49 -6.26 3.44
CA LEU A 17 -9.74 -4.94 2.89
C LEU A 17 -11.10 -4.93 2.21
N THR A 18 -12.05 -4.18 2.75
CA THR A 18 -13.32 -3.88 2.08
C THR A 18 -13.28 -2.49 1.45
N MET A 19 -14.19 -2.21 0.52
CA MET A 19 -14.34 -0.85 -0.02
C MET A 19 -14.67 0.17 1.07
N ALA A 20 -15.50 -0.21 2.05
CA ALA A 20 -15.85 0.65 3.19
C ALA A 20 -14.60 0.97 4.03
N LEU A 21 -13.83 -0.05 4.39
CA LEU A 21 -12.59 0.12 5.14
C LEU A 21 -11.60 1.01 4.36
N MET A 22 -11.39 0.74 3.07
CA MET A 22 -10.48 1.54 2.25
C MET A 22 -10.86 3.03 2.20
N VAL A 23 -12.15 3.36 2.24
CA VAL A 23 -12.63 4.75 2.32
C VAL A 23 -12.34 5.35 3.69
N GLN A 24 -12.53 4.57 4.76
CA GLN A 24 -12.32 4.96 6.16
C GLN A 24 -10.84 5.06 6.57
N LEU A 25 -9.89 4.55 5.78
CA LEU A 25 -8.46 4.71 6.06
C LEU A 25 -8.08 6.20 6.13
N ASP A 26 -7.68 6.65 7.32
CA ASP A 26 -7.34 8.05 7.56
C ASP A 26 -6.04 8.47 6.87
N HIS A 27 -5.13 7.53 6.59
CA HIS A 27 -3.83 7.82 5.96
C HIS A 27 -3.95 8.02 4.44
N PRO A 28 -3.85 9.26 3.91
CA PRO A 28 -4.18 9.53 2.51
C PRO A 28 -3.25 8.84 1.49
N PRO A 29 -1.91 8.81 1.67
CA PRO A 29 -1.00 8.01 0.85
C PRO A 29 -1.39 6.53 0.71
N LEU A 30 -1.75 5.87 1.82
CA LEU A 30 -2.07 4.45 1.83
C LEU A 30 -3.33 4.20 1.00
N ARG A 31 -4.36 5.03 1.21
CA ARG A 31 -5.60 4.97 0.43
C ARG A 31 -5.35 5.21 -1.06
N ARG A 32 -4.43 6.11 -1.44
CA ARG A 32 -4.06 6.32 -2.85
C ARG A 32 -3.36 5.11 -3.45
N LEU A 33 -2.39 4.53 -2.74
CA LEU A 33 -1.69 3.32 -3.16
C LEU A 33 -2.68 2.18 -3.42
N LEU A 34 -3.56 1.90 -2.46
CA LEU A 34 -4.57 0.85 -2.59
C LEU A 34 -5.56 1.13 -3.74
N LYS A 35 -6.00 2.38 -3.93
CA LYS A 35 -6.85 2.75 -5.06
C LYS A 35 -6.16 2.57 -6.42
N LYS A 36 -4.85 2.84 -6.52
CA LYS A 36 -4.08 2.59 -7.75
C LYS A 36 -4.00 1.08 -8.02
N GLY A 37 -3.80 0.27 -6.98
CA GLY A 37 -3.73 -1.20 -7.07
C GLY A 37 -5.03 -1.88 -7.51
N LEU A 38 -6.18 -1.24 -7.29
CA LEU A 38 -7.50 -1.76 -7.74
C LEU A 38 -7.74 -1.64 -9.24
N ARG A 39 -7.05 -0.74 -9.95
CA ARG A 39 -7.32 -0.47 -11.38
C ARG A 39 -6.72 -1.56 -12.27
N ARG A 40 -5.53 -1.29 -12.80
CA ARG A 40 -4.74 -2.24 -13.61
C ARG A 40 -3.62 -2.91 -12.81
N GLY A 41 -3.57 -2.62 -11.51
CA GLY A 41 -2.37 -2.82 -10.69
C GLY A 41 -1.30 -1.76 -10.98
N LEU A 42 -0.18 -1.84 -10.26
CA LEU A 42 1.01 -1.02 -10.45
C LEU A 42 2.17 -1.90 -10.87
N SER A 43 2.93 -1.50 -11.87
CA SER A 43 4.27 -2.05 -12.06
C SER A 43 5.20 -1.74 -10.87
N THR A 44 6.29 -2.48 -10.72
CA THR A 44 7.31 -2.17 -9.71
C THR A 44 7.89 -0.76 -9.85
N ALA A 45 7.98 -0.22 -11.08
CA ALA A 45 8.40 1.15 -11.32
C ALA A 45 7.38 2.19 -10.83
N GLU A 46 6.08 1.97 -11.10
CA GLU A 46 5.01 2.84 -10.59
C GLU A 46 4.89 2.77 -9.06
N LEU A 47 5.12 1.58 -8.46
CA LEU A 47 5.18 1.43 -7.01
C LEU A 47 6.32 2.26 -6.41
N ARG A 48 7.53 2.17 -6.98
CA ARG A 48 8.69 2.97 -6.54
C ARG A 48 8.37 4.46 -6.57
N GLN A 49 7.75 4.94 -7.66
CA GLN A 49 7.35 6.34 -7.78
C GLN A 49 6.31 6.73 -6.72
N CYS A 50 5.34 5.86 -6.40
CA CYS A 50 4.33 6.15 -5.37
C CYS A 50 4.96 6.23 -3.97
N LEU A 51 5.87 5.32 -3.63
CA LEU A 51 6.57 5.33 -2.35
C LEU A 51 7.43 6.58 -2.18
N ASP A 52 8.17 6.96 -3.21
CA ASP A 52 9.00 8.16 -3.21
C ASP A 52 8.15 9.44 -3.15
N SER A 53 7.11 9.55 -3.97
CA SER A 53 6.30 10.78 -4.04
C SER A 53 5.40 10.99 -2.82
N ASP A 54 4.79 9.92 -2.30
CA ASP A 54 3.79 10.04 -1.23
C ASP A 54 4.40 9.90 0.17
N TRP A 55 5.54 9.21 0.32
CA TRP A 55 6.21 8.99 1.60
C TRP A 55 7.70 9.39 1.63
N GLY A 56 8.34 9.68 0.49
CA GLY A 56 9.79 9.90 0.43
C GLY A 56 10.60 8.62 0.64
N LEU A 57 10.01 7.45 0.37
CA LEU A 57 10.64 6.16 0.63
C LEU A 57 11.23 5.54 -0.64
N ALA A 58 12.49 5.11 -0.56
CA ALA A 58 13.05 4.18 -1.53
C ALA A 58 12.42 2.80 -1.36
N LEU A 59 12.15 2.09 -2.47
CA LEU A 59 11.52 0.76 -2.43
C LEU A 59 12.33 -0.25 -1.60
N GLU A 60 13.65 -0.12 -1.61
CA GLU A 60 14.59 -0.97 -0.88
C GLU A 60 14.80 -0.56 0.58
N SER A 61 14.20 0.56 1.02
CA SER A 61 14.31 1.00 2.41
C SER A 61 13.56 0.06 3.36
N GLU A 62 14.06 -0.09 4.59
CA GLU A 62 13.40 -0.92 5.61
C GLU A 62 11.95 -0.48 5.87
N SER A 63 11.68 0.82 5.82
CA SER A 63 10.33 1.38 6.00
C SER A 63 9.38 0.97 4.86
N ALA A 64 9.84 1.02 3.60
CA ALA A 64 9.05 0.55 2.47
C ALA A 64 8.81 -0.96 2.53
N ILE A 65 9.85 -1.74 2.85
CA ILE A 65 9.75 -3.19 3.02
C ILE A 65 8.75 -3.54 4.13
N SER A 66 8.82 -2.86 5.27
CA SER A 66 7.93 -3.07 6.41
C SER A 66 6.47 -2.75 6.06
N LEU A 67 6.24 -1.63 5.36
CA LEU A 67 4.92 -1.27 4.84
C LEU A 67 4.38 -2.34 3.90
N LEU A 68 5.14 -2.73 2.88
CA LEU A 68 4.70 -3.72 1.89
C LEU A 68 4.41 -5.06 2.55
N ARG A 69 5.26 -5.50 3.49
CA ARG A 69 5.05 -6.73 4.26
C ARG A 69 3.76 -6.67 5.07
N ALA A 70 3.52 -5.58 5.79
CA ALA A 70 2.30 -5.40 6.57
C ALA A 70 1.02 -5.46 5.71
N LEU A 71 1.07 -4.95 4.47
CA LEU A 71 -0.04 -5.05 3.52
C LEU A 71 -0.19 -6.45 2.91
N GLN A 72 0.92 -7.14 2.66
CA GLN A 72 0.93 -8.52 2.15
C GLN A 72 0.42 -9.52 3.18
N ASP A 73 0.82 -9.39 4.45
CA ASP A 73 0.38 -10.26 5.55
C ASP A 73 -1.15 -10.18 5.74
N ARG A 74 -1.71 -8.98 5.51
CA ARG A 74 -3.17 -8.75 5.50
C ARG A 74 -3.85 -9.14 4.18
N ARG A 75 -3.10 -9.54 3.16
CA ARG A 75 -3.55 -9.78 1.78
C ARG A 75 -4.24 -8.58 1.14
N TRP A 76 -3.86 -7.36 1.50
CA TRP A 76 -4.44 -6.14 0.95
C TRP A 76 -3.75 -5.72 -0.36
N PHE A 77 -2.44 -5.92 -0.44
CA PHE A 77 -1.64 -5.48 -1.59
C PHE A 77 -0.50 -6.48 -1.83
N MET A 78 -0.49 -7.11 -3.01
CA MET A 78 0.40 -8.22 -3.31
C MET A 78 0.97 -8.11 -4.73
N SER A 79 2.21 -8.54 -4.91
CA SER A 79 2.79 -8.74 -6.23
C SER A 79 2.21 -10.00 -6.88
N SER A 80 1.78 -9.89 -8.12
CA SER A 80 1.44 -11.05 -8.95
C SER A 80 2.73 -11.75 -9.39
N PRO A 81 2.86 -13.08 -9.15
CA PRO A 81 4.08 -13.82 -9.49
C PRO A 81 4.34 -13.86 -11.00
N ASP A 82 3.30 -13.68 -11.82
CA ASP A 82 3.37 -13.86 -13.28
C ASP A 82 3.61 -12.57 -14.06
N SER A 83 3.52 -11.38 -13.42
CA SER A 83 3.39 -10.14 -14.19
C SER A 83 4.12 -8.89 -13.66
N ASP A 84 4.97 -9.00 -12.63
CA ASP A 84 5.64 -7.83 -11.99
C ASP A 84 4.65 -6.68 -11.67
N VAL A 85 3.40 -7.05 -11.40
CA VAL A 85 2.30 -6.13 -11.17
C VAL A 85 1.79 -6.33 -9.76
N TRP A 86 1.71 -5.24 -9.01
CA TRP A 86 1.16 -5.18 -7.68
C TRP A 86 -0.32 -4.83 -7.73
N LYS A 87 -1.15 -5.64 -7.05
CA LYS A 87 -2.61 -5.48 -7.05
C LYS A 87 -3.14 -5.33 -5.65
N THR A 88 -4.20 -4.53 -5.55
CA THR A 88 -5.01 -4.45 -4.33
C THR A 88 -6.09 -5.52 -4.39
N HIS A 89 -6.21 -6.28 -3.31
CA HIS A 89 -7.19 -7.34 -3.19
C HIS A 89 -8.25 -6.94 -2.16
N LEU A 90 -9.50 -6.94 -2.60
CA LEU A 90 -10.63 -6.77 -1.71
C LEU A 90 -11.03 -8.14 -1.17
N GLY A 91 -11.30 -8.22 0.13
CA GLY A 91 -11.92 -9.40 0.74
C GLY A 91 -13.40 -9.13 1.03
N SER A 92 -14.17 -10.22 1.04
CA SER A 92 -15.59 -10.25 1.40
C SER A 92 -15.78 -10.54 2.88
#